data_AF-A0A392M8J1-F1
#
_entry.id   AF-A0A392M8J1-F1
#
_cell.length_a   1.000
_cell.length_b   1.000
_cell.length_c   1.000
_cell.angle_alpha   90.00
_cell.angle_beta   90.00
_cell.angle_gamma   90.00
#
_symmetry.space_group_name_H-M   'P 1'
#
loop_
_entity.id
_entity.type
_entity.pdbx_description
1 polymer ?
#
loop_
_entity_poly.entity_id
_entity_poly.type
_entity_poly.pdbx_seq_one_letter_code
_entity_poly.pdbx_strand_id
1 'polypeptide(L)'
;MGSSSEVHFSGFHMDGFEKREANTEQPTTSATDMYNQPFIIGVAGGAASGKKTVCDMIVQQLHDQRVVLVNQDSFYNNLSEEERARVQDYNFDHPDAFDTEELLRVMDKLKHGEAVDLPKYDFKSYKSDALRRVNPSDVIILEGILVFHDPRVRELMNMKIFVDTGPFASFN
;
A
#
# COMPACT_ATOMS: atom_id res chain seq x y z
N MET A 1 52.35 57.72 0.71
CA MET A 1 53.42 57.23 1.60
C MET A 1 53.54 58.19 2.76
N GLY A 2 53.43 57.69 4.00
CA GLY A 2 53.90 58.38 5.19
C GLY A 2 52.83 58.92 6.15
N SER A 3 52.65 58.16 7.24
CA SER A 3 52.44 58.62 8.62
C SER A 3 51.19 59.42 8.99
N SER A 4 50.32 58.82 9.82
CA SER A 4 50.00 59.46 11.12
C SER A 4 49.42 58.47 12.13
N SER A 5 50.20 58.24 13.20
CA SER A 5 49.83 58.27 14.63
C SER A 5 48.41 57.91 15.08
N GLU A 6 48.37 56.99 16.05
CA GLU A 6 47.25 56.60 16.92
C GLU A 6 46.55 57.80 17.61
N VAL A 7 45.24 57.66 17.79
CA VAL A 7 44.47 58.35 18.83
C VAL A 7 43.53 57.35 19.48
N HIS A 8 43.75 57.15 20.78
CA HIS A 8 42.95 56.35 21.70
C HIS A 8 41.64 57.09 21.99
N PHE A 9 40.48 56.42 21.92
CA PHE A 9 39.24 56.97 22.45
C PHE A 9 38.51 55.97 23.33
N SER A 10 38.23 56.41 24.55
CA SER A 10 37.52 55.73 25.60
C SER A 10 36.02 55.63 25.30
N GLY A 11 35.50 54.40 25.44
CA GLY A 11 34.18 53.97 25.94
C GLY A 11 32.92 54.75 25.54
N PHE A 12 31.94 54.04 24.99
CA PHE A 12 30.57 54.02 25.53
C PHE A 12 29.88 52.70 25.16
N HIS A 13 29.29 52.09 26.17
CA HIS A 13 28.44 50.90 26.13
C HIS A 13 27.03 51.35 25.76
N MET A 14 26.41 50.73 24.76
CA MET A 14 24.95 50.61 24.68
C MET A 14 24.56 49.62 23.57
N ASP A 15 23.80 48.63 24.01
CA ASP A 15 23.28 47.49 23.27
C ASP A 15 22.35 47.86 22.09
N GLY A 16 22.34 46.96 21.10
CA GLY A 16 21.07 46.52 20.52
C GLY A 16 20.50 47.35 19.38
N PHE A 17 21.10 47.25 18.20
CA PHE A 17 20.35 47.34 16.95
C PHE A 17 20.19 45.93 16.41
N GLU A 18 18.98 45.36 16.47
CA GLU A 18 18.59 44.35 15.50
C GLU A 18 17.10 44.43 15.17
N LYS A 19 16.89 44.90 13.95
CA LYS A 19 15.79 44.68 13.00
C LYS A 19 14.83 43.55 13.39
N ARG A 20 13.54 43.89 13.38
CA ARG A 20 12.43 42.94 13.24
C ARG A 20 12.69 42.02 12.04
N GLU A 21 13.06 40.77 12.31
CA GLU A 21 12.90 39.68 11.36
C GLU A 21 11.52 39.05 11.54
N ALA A 22 10.90 38.74 10.40
CA ALA A 22 9.58 38.16 10.33
C ALA A 22 9.57 36.78 10.99
N ASN A 23 8.68 36.58 11.96
CA ASN A 23 8.29 35.25 12.42
C ASN A 23 7.69 34.48 11.24
N THR A 24 8.54 33.77 10.52
CA THR A 24 8.13 32.63 9.71
C THR A 24 8.18 31.46 10.68
N GLU A 25 7.04 31.13 11.29
CA GLU A 25 6.90 29.87 12.02
C GLU A 25 7.16 28.73 11.02
N GLN A 26 8.38 28.18 11.06
CA GLN A 26 8.66 26.93 10.40
C GLN A 26 7.87 25.84 11.12
N PRO A 27 7.06 25.03 10.43
CA PRO A 27 6.51 23.83 11.04
C PRO A 27 7.70 22.94 11.40
N THR A 28 7.96 22.78 12.71
CA THR A 28 8.87 21.75 13.20
C THR A 28 8.15 20.42 13.06
N THR A 29 8.13 19.85 11.85
CA THR A 29 7.82 18.43 11.70
C THR A 29 9.02 17.66 12.22
N SER A 30 8.88 17.17 13.45
CA SER A 30 9.74 16.20 14.09
C SER A 30 10.10 15.08 13.11
N ALA A 31 11.39 14.79 12.98
CA ALA A 31 11.98 13.80 12.08
C ALA A 31 11.69 12.34 12.50
N THR A 32 10.40 12.01 12.61
CA THR A 32 9.89 10.65 12.82
C THR A 32 8.96 10.34 11.65
N ASP A 33 9.38 9.37 10.85
CA ASP A 33 8.63 8.66 9.79
C ASP A 33 8.51 9.33 8.42
N MET A 34 9.63 9.47 7.70
CA MET A 34 9.65 9.73 6.25
C MET A 34 9.51 8.44 5.41
N TYR A 35 8.59 7.56 5.77
CA TYR A 35 8.10 6.55 4.82
C TYR A 35 6.96 7.20 4.03
N ASN A 36 7.20 7.53 2.77
CA ASN A 36 6.09 7.83 1.86
C ASN A 36 5.18 6.60 1.85
N GLN A 37 3.97 6.74 2.39
CA GLN A 37 2.98 5.68 2.42
C GLN A 37 2.76 5.17 0.99
N PRO A 38 2.74 3.85 0.75
CA PRO A 38 2.58 3.31 -0.58
C PRO A 38 1.25 3.73 -1.20
N PHE A 39 1.24 3.93 -2.52
CA PHE A 39 -0.01 4.15 -3.24
C PHE A 39 -0.72 2.82 -3.47
N ILE A 40 -1.92 2.67 -2.92
CA ILE A 40 -2.70 1.42 -2.95
C ILE A 40 -3.75 1.49 -4.07
N ILE A 41 -3.65 0.58 -5.02
CA ILE A 41 -4.58 0.39 -6.14
C ILE A 41 -5.38 -0.88 -5.89
N GLY A 42 -6.69 -0.78 -5.73
CA GLY A 42 -7.59 -1.92 -5.71
C GLY A 42 -8.07 -2.27 -7.12
N VAL A 43 -8.00 -3.54 -7.51
CA VAL A 43 -8.49 -4.06 -8.79
C VAL A 43 -9.51 -5.18 -8.52
N ALA A 44 -10.79 -4.91 -8.76
CA ALA A 44 -11.86 -5.88 -8.58
C ALA A 44 -12.55 -6.28 -9.89
N GLY A 45 -13.29 -7.38 -9.89
CA GLY A 45 -13.99 -7.89 -11.07
C GLY A 45 -14.20 -9.41 -10.98
N GLY A 46 -15.14 -9.94 -11.77
CA GLY A 46 -15.45 -11.38 -11.78
C GLY A 46 -14.24 -12.27 -12.12
N ALA A 47 -14.34 -13.56 -11.80
CA ALA A 47 -13.36 -14.54 -12.26
C ALA A 47 -13.21 -14.45 -13.79
N ALA A 48 -11.97 -14.55 -14.28
CA ALA A 48 -11.64 -14.42 -15.71
C ALA A 48 -12.00 -13.07 -16.39
N SER A 49 -12.30 -11.99 -15.64
CA SER A 49 -12.59 -10.67 -16.25
C SER A 49 -11.37 -9.92 -16.82
N GLY A 50 -10.17 -10.50 -16.75
CA GLY A 50 -8.94 -9.85 -17.23
C GLY A 50 -8.23 -8.96 -16.21
N LYS A 51 -8.59 -9.03 -14.92
CA LYS A 51 -7.91 -8.31 -13.82
C LYS A 51 -6.38 -8.47 -13.85
N LYS A 52 -5.87 -9.69 -14.07
CA LYS A 52 -4.43 -9.95 -14.15
C LYS A 52 -3.77 -9.17 -15.28
N THR A 53 -4.39 -9.14 -16.46
CA THR A 53 -3.92 -8.33 -17.59
C THR A 53 -3.84 -6.84 -17.23
N VAL A 54 -4.87 -6.32 -16.54
CA VAL A 54 -4.87 -4.92 -16.06
C VAL A 54 -3.74 -4.69 -15.05
N CYS A 55 -3.53 -5.61 -14.10
CA CYS A 55 -2.44 -5.52 -13.13
C CYS A 55 -1.07 -5.52 -13.82
N ASP A 56 -0.84 -6.41 -14.78
CA ASP A 56 0.41 -6.51 -15.54
C ASP A 56 0.67 -5.23 -16.35
N MET A 57 -0.36 -4.66 -16.96
CA MET A 57 -0.26 -3.37 -17.65
C MET A 57 0.12 -2.23 -16.69
N ILE A 58 -0.48 -2.19 -15.50
CA ILE A 58 -0.14 -1.18 -14.48
C ILE A 58 1.33 -1.32 -14.06
N VAL A 59 1.77 -2.54 -13.77
CA VAL A 59 3.17 -2.83 -13.39
C VAL A 59 4.13 -2.38 -14.49
N GLN A 60 3.80 -2.65 -15.77
CA GLN A 60 4.61 -2.23 -16.90
C GLN A 60 4.73 -0.71 -17.01
N GLN A 61 3.65 0.04 -16.78
CA GLN A 61 3.64 1.51 -16.88
C GLN A 61 4.40 2.19 -15.73
N LEU A 62 4.52 1.53 -14.58
CA LEU A 62 5.15 2.09 -13.39
C LEU A 62 6.69 1.97 -13.39
N HIS A 63 7.27 1.27 -14.36
CA HIS A 63 8.72 1.13 -14.67
C HIS A 63 9.68 1.14 -13.47
N ASP A 64 10.01 2.32 -12.94
CA ASP A 64 11.01 2.54 -11.88
C ASP A 64 10.46 2.38 -10.45
N GLN A 65 9.15 2.27 -10.28
CA GLN A 65 8.53 2.09 -8.96
C GLN A 65 8.56 0.62 -8.53
N ARG A 66 8.81 0.37 -7.25
CA ARG A 66 8.64 -0.98 -6.70
C ARG A 66 7.14 -1.23 -6.56
N VAL A 67 6.65 -2.22 -7.28
CA VAL A 67 5.24 -2.63 -7.24
C VAL A 67 5.12 -4.01 -6.60
N VAL A 68 4.17 -4.14 -5.68
CA VAL A 68 3.80 -5.42 -5.09
C VAL A 68 2.37 -5.75 -5.47
N LEU A 69 2.16 -6.95 -5.99
CA LEU A 69 0.83 -7.53 -6.21
C LEU A 69 0.44 -8.41 -5.01
N VAL A 70 -0.67 -8.07 -4.39
CA VAL A 70 -1.36 -8.84 -3.34
C VAL A 70 -2.64 -9.40 -3.97
N ASN A 71 -2.78 -10.72 -4.00
CA ASN A 71 -3.99 -11.37 -4.52
C ASN A 71 -4.89 -11.75 -3.34
N GLN A 72 -6.17 -11.40 -3.39
CA GLN A 72 -7.18 -11.80 -2.41
C GLN A 72 -7.27 -13.33 -2.25
N ASP A 73 -7.00 -14.09 -3.32
CA ASP A 73 -7.00 -15.56 -3.29
C ASP A 73 -5.98 -16.12 -2.27
N SER A 74 -4.93 -15.37 -1.92
CA SER A 74 -3.99 -15.78 -0.88
C SER A 74 -4.63 -15.91 0.50
N PHE A 75 -5.78 -15.24 0.71
CA PHE A 75 -6.45 -15.11 1.99
C PHE A 75 -7.72 -15.96 2.07
N TYR A 76 -7.87 -17.00 1.24
CA TYR A 76 -8.91 -17.99 1.49
C TYR A 76 -8.70 -18.67 2.84
N ASN A 77 -9.78 -18.88 3.58
CA ASN A 77 -9.79 -19.66 4.81
C ASN A 77 -9.36 -21.09 4.51
N ASN A 78 -8.53 -21.66 5.38
CA ASN A 78 -8.17 -23.07 5.30
C ASN A 78 -9.41 -23.91 5.58
N LEU A 79 -9.69 -24.90 4.74
CA LEU A 79 -10.81 -25.79 4.96
C LEU A 79 -10.48 -26.84 6.03
N SER A 80 -11.45 -27.08 6.92
CA SER A 80 -11.46 -28.23 7.83
C SER A 80 -11.56 -29.55 7.05
N GLU A 81 -11.36 -30.68 7.73
CA GLU A 81 -11.53 -32.01 7.09
C GLU A 81 -12.97 -32.23 6.61
N GLU A 82 -13.96 -31.74 7.37
CA GLU A 82 -15.38 -31.86 7.04
C GLU A 82 -15.75 -31.02 5.80
N GLU A 83 -15.26 -29.78 5.72
CA GLU A 83 -15.48 -28.90 4.57
C GLU A 83 -14.76 -29.43 3.32
N ARG A 84 -13.54 -29.95 3.46
CA ARG A 84 -12.84 -30.60 2.33
C ARG A 84 -13.59 -31.81 1.81
N ALA A 85 -14.21 -32.61 2.68
CA ALA A 85 -15.03 -33.74 2.27
C ALA A 85 -16.28 -33.31 1.48
N ARG A 86 -16.73 -32.05 1.63
CA ARG A 86 -17.88 -31.46 0.94
C ARG A 86 -17.50 -30.22 0.15
N VAL A 87 -16.30 -30.18 -0.41
CA VAL A 87 -15.77 -28.95 -1.04
C VAL A 87 -16.61 -28.45 -2.21
N GLN A 88 -17.34 -29.34 -2.87
CA GLN A 88 -18.30 -29.00 -3.94
C GLN A 88 -19.47 -28.14 -3.46
N ASP A 89 -19.80 -28.19 -2.16
CA ASP A 89 -20.86 -27.41 -1.53
C ASP A 89 -20.31 -26.10 -0.93
N TYR A 90 -18.98 -25.92 -0.92
CA TYR A 90 -18.33 -24.74 -0.38
C TYR A 90 -18.33 -23.59 -1.40
N ASN A 91 -18.92 -22.46 -1.02
CA ASN A 91 -18.99 -21.28 -1.88
C ASN A 91 -17.75 -20.39 -1.71
N PHE A 92 -16.78 -20.54 -2.62
CA PHE A 92 -15.58 -19.70 -2.65
C PHE A 92 -15.85 -18.23 -3.06
N ASP A 93 -17.02 -17.94 -3.65
CA ASP A 93 -17.42 -16.57 -4.00
C ASP A 93 -18.20 -15.88 -2.87
N HIS A 94 -18.25 -16.47 -1.68
CA HIS A 94 -18.83 -15.82 -0.50
C HIS A 94 -17.79 -14.98 0.25
N PRO A 95 -18.13 -13.78 0.76
CA PRO A 95 -17.21 -12.97 1.56
C PRO A 95 -16.56 -13.72 2.74
N ASP A 96 -17.31 -14.59 3.41
CA ASP A 96 -16.84 -15.40 4.54
C ASP A 96 -15.81 -16.47 4.15
N ALA A 97 -15.63 -16.73 2.85
CA ALA A 97 -14.58 -17.63 2.39
C ALA A 97 -13.18 -17.04 2.57
N PHE A 98 -13.08 -15.72 2.82
CA PHE A 98 -11.82 -15.00 2.95
C PHE A 98 -11.54 -14.57 4.40
N ASP A 99 -10.30 -14.75 4.83
CA ASP A 99 -9.75 -14.15 6.05
C ASP A 99 -9.45 -12.66 5.81
N THR A 100 -10.50 -11.85 5.90
CA THR A 100 -10.41 -10.40 5.70
C THR A 100 -9.60 -9.71 6.80
N GLU A 101 -9.56 -10.29 8.01
CA GLU A 101 -8.78 -9.72 9.11
C GLU A 101 -7.28 -9.89 8.87
N GLU A 102 -6.83 -11.07 8.40
CA GLU A 102 -5.43 -11.26 8.03
C GLU A 102 -5.06 -10.41 6.81
N LEU A 103 -5.96 -10.25 5.83
CA LEU A 103 -5.76 -9.31 4.72
C LEU A 103 -5.53 -7.88 5.23
N LEU A 104 -6.41 -7.37 6.10
CA LEU A 104 -6.29 -6.02 6.66
C LEU A 104 -4.97 -5.86 7.43
N ARG A 105 -4.60 -6.84 8.25
CA ARG A 105 -3.36 -6.84 9.02
C ARG A 105 -2.12 -6.81 8.12
N VAL A 106 -2.12 -7.60 7.05
CA VAL A 106 -1.03 -7.61 6.06
C VAL A 106 -0.94 -6.28 5.33
N MET A 107 -2.08 -5.73 4.90
CA MET A 107 -2.12 -4.45 4.20
C MET A 107 -1.65 -3.31 5.10
N ASP A 108 -2.01 -3.31 6.38
CA ASP A 108 -1.56 -2.32 7.35
C ASP A 108 -0.04 -2.35 7.55
N LYS A 109 0.55 -3.54 7.69
CA LYS A 109 2.01 -3.69 7.75
C LYS A 109 2.72 -3.19 6.50
N LEU A 110 2.23 -3.56 5.33
CA LEU A 110 2.79 -3.09 4.05
C LEU A 110 2.69 -1.56 3.93
N LYS A 111 1.57 -0.98 4.38
CA LYS A 111 1.33 0.45 4.40
C LYS A 111 2.34 1.20 5.30
N HIS A 112 2.75 0.59 6.41
CA HIS A 112 3.78 1.12 7.31
C HIS A 112 5.22 0.78 6.89
N GLY A 113 5.41 0.21 5.69
CA GLY A 113 6.74 -0.11 5.18
C GLY A 113 7.38 -1.31 5.87
N GLU A 114 6.59 -2.22 6.43
CA GLU A 114 7.06 -3.48 6.98
C GLU A 114 7.02 -4.58 5.90
N ALA A 115 8.07 -5.40 5.87
CA ALA A 115 8.07 -6.61 5.04
C ALA A 115 7.16 -7.68 5.66
N VAL A 116 6.33 -8.32 4.84
CA VAL A 116 5.32 -9.30 5.24
C VAL A 116 5.52 -10.63 4.52
N ASP A 117 5.03 -11.71 5.12
CA ASP A 117 4.94 -13.01 4.49
C ASP A 117 3.52 -13.25 4.02
N LEU A 118 3.31 -13.24 2.71
CA LEU A 118 2.00 -13.48 2.14
C LEU A 118 1.73 -14.99 2.08
N PRO A 119 0.57 -15.44 2.57
CA PRO A 119 0.15 -16.82 2.36
C PRO A 119 0.01 -17.13 0.86
N LYS A 120 0.31 -18.36 0.50
CA LYS A 120 0.03 -18.92 -0.82
C LYS A 120 -0.98 -20.04 -0.63
N TYR A 121 -2.24 -19.72 -0.89
CA TYR A 121 -3.32 -20.70 -0.86
C TYR A 121 -3.14 -21.72 -2.00
N ASP A 122 -3.16 -23.00 -1.65
CA ASP A 122 -3.13 -24.10 -2.59
C ASP A 122 -4.53 -24.72 -2.73
N PHE A 123 -5.16 -24.50 -3.88
CA PHE A 123 -6.48 -25.05 -4.20
C PHE A 123 -6.52 -26.58 -4.33
N LYS A 124 -5.37 -27.28 -4.30
CA LYS A 124 -5.33 -28.75 -4.26
C LYS A 124 -5.44 -29.28 -2.83
N SER A 125 -4.75 -28.64 -1.89
CA SER A 125 -4.74 -29.04 -0.48
C SER A 125 -5.73 -28.25 0.39
N TYR A 126 -6.29 -27.16 -0.16
CA TYR A 126 -7.15 -26.18 0.50
C TYR A 126 -6.50 -25.61 1.77
N LYS A 127 -5.20 -25.30 1.67
CA LYS A 127 -4.36 -24.77 2.74
C LYS A 127 -3.40 -23.69 2.24
N SER A 128 -3.04 -22.79 3.15
CA SER A 128 -2.01 -21.75 2.96
C SER A 128 -0.70 -22.08 3.68
N ASP A 129 -0.11 -23.25 3.40
CA ASP A 129 1.10 -23.72 4.10
C ASP A 129 2.40 -23.06 3.58
N ALA A 130 2.37 -22.50 2.36
CA ALA A 130 3.52 -21.84 1.76
C ALA A 130 3.43 -20.32 1.94
N LEU A 131 4.59 -19.69 2.19
CA LEU A 131 4.71 -18.24 2.36
C LEU A 131 5.58 -17.64 1.27
N ARG A 132 5.21 -16.43 0.82
CA ARG A 132 6.01 -15.59 -0.08
C ARG A 132 6.36 -14.29 0.65
N ARG A 133 7.64 -14.09 0.93
CA ARG A 133 8.14 -12.82 1.48
C ARG A 133 7.94 -11.69 0.48
N VAL A 134 7.41 -10.57 0.96
CA VAL A 134 7.18 -9.35 0.20
C VAL A 134 7.83 -8.18 0.95
N ASN A 135 8.61 -7.39 0.22
CA ASN A 135 9.29 -6.23 0.76
C ASN A 135 8.43 -4.96 0.60
N PRO A 136 8.72 -3.91 1.37
CA PRO A 136 8.09 -2.60 1.22
C PRO A 136 8.20 -2.10 -0.22
N SER A 137 7.12 -1.51 -0.71
CA SER A 137 6.97 -1.07 -2.10
C SER A 137 6.44 0.35 -2.16
N ASP A 138 6.59 1.00 -3.31
CA ASP A 138 6.10 2.35 -3.53
C ASP A 138 4.63 2.32 -3.98
N VAL A 139 4.23 1.21 -4.64
CA VAL A 139 2.86 0.91 -5.06
C VAL A 139 2.46 -0.50 -4.60
N ILE A 140 1.23 -0.63 -4.13
CA ILE A 140 0.61 -1.93 -3.81
C ILE A 140 -0.63 -2.09 -4.68
N ILE A 141 -0.72 -3.18 -5.43
CA ILE A 141 -1.90 -3.57 -6.18
C ILE A 141 -2.59 -4.70 -5.41
N LEU A 142 -3.83 -4.46 -4.96
CA LEU A 142 -4.68 -5.47 -4.33
C LEU A 142 -5.75 -5.93 -5.34
N GLU A 143 -5.58 -7.14 -5.86
CA GLU A 143 -6.46 -7.76 -6.85
C GLU A 143 -7.38 -8.81 -6.21
N GLY A 144 -8.65 -8.88 -6.60
CA GLY A 144 -9.49 -10.03 -6.25
C GLY A 144 -10.93 -9.91 -6.75
N ILE A 145 -11.73 -10.95 -6.50
CA ILE A 145 -13.14 -10.96 -6.91
C ILE A 145 -14.04 -10.10 -6.01
N LEU A 146 -13.67 -9.94 -4.74
CA LEU A 146 -14.47 -9.29 -3.70
C LEU A 146 -13.68 -8.25 -2.89
N VAL A 147 -12.53 -7.76 -3.39
CA VAL A 147 -11.71 -6.76 -2.65
C VAL A 147 -12.43 -5.44 -2.38
N PHE A 148 -13.55 -5.17 -3.06
CA PHE A 148 -14.41 -4.01 -2.79
C PHE A 148 -15.62 -4.31 -1.89
N HIS A 149 -15.79 -5.55 -1.41
CA HIS A 149 -16.91 -5.91 -0.55
C HIS A 149 -16.79 -5.24 0.83
N ASP A 150 -15.68 -5.46 1.53
CA ASP A 150 -15.46 -4.91 2.87
C ASP A 150 -15.12 -3.39 2.80
N PRO A 151 -15.84 -2.51 3.53
CA PRO A 151 -15.56 -1.07 3.54
C PRO A 151 -14.17 -0.73 4.07
N ARG A 152 -13.66 -1.46 5.06
CA ARG A 152 -12.34 -1.22 5.66
C ARG A 152 -11.24 -1.43 4.64
N VAL A 153 -11.35 -2.50 3.84
CA VAL A 153 -10.41 -2.78 2.75
C VAL A 153 -10.48 -1.68 1.67
N ARG A 154 -11.69 -1.19 1.34
CA ARG A 154 -11.88 -0.09 0.38
C ARG A 154 -11.28 1.23 0.85
N GLU A 155 -11.34 1.51 2.15
CA GLU A 155 -10.81 2.75 2.74
C GLU A 155 -9.29 2.82 2.69
N LEU A 156 -8.59 1.68 2.60
CA LEU A 156 -7.14 1.63 2.39
C LEU A 156 -6.72 2.08 0.98
N MET A 157 -7.61 2.01 -0.01
CA MET A 157 -7.26 2.18 -1.42
C MET A 157 -7.31 3.64 -1.86
N ASN A 158 -6.21 4.13 -2.43
CA ASN A 158 -6.12 5.44 -3.07
C ASN A 158 -6.84 5.46 -4.43
N MET A 159 -6.82 4.33 -5.16
CA MET A 159 -7.50 4.17 -6.44
C MET A 159 -8.24 2.84 -6.49
N LYS A 160 -9.40 2.80 -7.15
CA LYS A 160 -10.26 1.62 -7.29
C LYS A 160 -10.60 1.42 -8.76
N ILE A 161 -10.24 0.28 -9.31
CA ILE A 161 -10.50 -0.12 -10.70
C ILE A 161 -11.41 -1.33 -10.68
N PHE A 162 -12.56 -1.25 -11.34
CA PHE A 162 -13.44 -2.39 -11.56
C PHE A 162 -13.32 -2.84 -13.01
N VAL A 163 -12.95 -4.09 -13.21
CA VAL A 163 -12.81 -4.71 -14.54
C VAL A 163 -14.08 -5.48 -14.84
N ASP A 164 -14.94 -4.83 -15.62
CA ASP A 164 -16.16 -5.41 -16.17
C ASP A 164 -15.93 -5.75 -17.64
N THR A 165 -15.66 -7.02 -17.91
CA THR A 165 -15.77 -7.55 -19.26
C THR A 165 -17.10 -8.26 -19.34
N GLY A 166 -18.05 -7.67 -20.07
CA GLY A 166 -19.33 -8.30 -20.36
C GLY A 166 -19.16 -9.72 -20.92
N PRO A 167 -20.21 -10.56 -20.90
CA PRO A 167 -20.13 -11.91 -21.44
C PRO A 167 -19.55 -11.82 -22.85
N PHE A 168 -18.49 -12.59 -23.10
CA PHE A 168 -17.93 -12.76 -24.45
C PHE A 168 -19.12 -12.89 -25.39
N ALA A 169 -19.29 -11.93 -26.31
CA ALA A 169 -20.40 -11.94 -27.23
C ALA A 169 -20.44 -13.31 -27.91
N SER A 170 -21.46 -14.11 -27.58
CA SER A 170 -21.84 -15.25 -28.39
C SER A 170 -22.25 -14.65 -29.73
N PHE A 171 -21.31 -14.58 -30.68
CA PHE A 171 -21.64 -14.39 -32.08
C PHE A 171 -22.47 -15.60 -32.50
N ASN A 172 -23.79 -15.43 -32.47
CA ASN A 172 -24.73 -16.24 -33.24
C ASN A 172 -24.92 -15.60 -34.61
#